data_AF-A0A843V4K9-F1
#
_entry.id   AF-A0A843V4K9-F1
#
_cell.length_a   1.000
_cell.length_b   1.000
_cell.length_c   1.000
_cell.angle_alpha   90.00
_cell.angle_beta   90.00
_cell.angle_gamma   90.00
#
_symmetry.space_group_name_H-M   'P 1'
#
loop_
_entity.id
_entity.type
_entity.pdbx_description
1 polymer ?
#
loop_
_entity_poly.entity_id
_entity_poly.type
_entity_poly.pdbx_seq_one_letter_code
_entity_poly.pdbx_strand_id
1 'polypeptide(L)'
;MRPARDARDDLIDDLRAQLVGTQAQLAEARADLETLRAAQTIVERTDWEGASTSWSVPDPETISLCEQLAATVARVEEAQRDLSTRSGELQDALTRETDTRAELTEASQQLSELRSQVTQRDLDLPREVGELQMRLSLELRDCEQEWARWEAEPRKLVEEQDRLMQQMVQARASLITSDRMLKAAEDRYQRGRERARQQGQGSIFTESFIATSSQYERNVQEAAAAQRSTSSHASMRPPAPRLAADPGEAESSHQQRPAEGGGESDQPAEGGGEC
;
A
#
# COMPACT_ATOMS: atom_id res chain seq x y z
N MET A 1 -10.10 -19.50 31.02
CA MET A 1 -10.32 -18.34 31.90
C MET A 1 -11.51 -18.48 32.86
N ARG A 2 -12.63 -19.15 32.52
CA ARG A 2 -13.74 -19.41 33.47
C ARG A 2 -13.34 -20.05 34.82
N PRO A 3 -12.54 -21.12 34.89
CA PRO A 3 -12.32 -21.83 36.15
C PRO A 3 -11.56 -21.02 37.22
N ALA A 4 -10.75 -20.05 36.82
CA ALA A 4 -10.04 -19.18 37.76
C ALA A 4 -10.91 -18.05 38.31
N ARG A 5 -11.96 -17.66 37.58
CA ARG A 5 -12.95 -16.67 38.03
C ARG A 5 -13.91 -17.31 39.01
N ASP A 6 -14.39 -18.52 38.68
CA ASP A 6 -15.28 -19.31 39.52
C ASP A 6 -14.61 -19.61 40.89
N ALA A 7 -13.38 -20.13 40.89
CA ALA A 7 -12.65 -20.42 42.14
C ALA A 7 -12.35 -19.19 43.02
N ARG A 8 -12.29 -17.99 42.43
CA ARG A 8 -12.03 -16.74 43.16
C ARG A 8 -13.33 -16.15 43.71
N ASP A 9 -14.40 -16.20 42.94
CA ASP A 9 -15.71 -15.76 43.40
C ASP A 9 -16.19 -16.69 44.54
N ASP A 10 -15.91 -17.99 44.45
CA ASP A 10 -16.08 -18.97 45.54
C ASP A 10 -15.30 -18.57 46.81
N LEU A 11 -14.03 -18.16 46.67
CA LEU A 11 -13.21 -17.70 47.81
C LEU A 11 -13.78 -16.45 48.47
N ILE A 12 -14.28 -15.48 47.69
CA ILE A 12 -14.88 -14.25 48.22
C ILE A 12 -16.16 -14.58 48.99
N ASP A 13 -16.99 -15.48 48.46
CA ASP A 13 -18.22 -15.90 49.10
C ASP A 13 -17.94 -16.73 50.37
N ASP A 14 -16.92 -17.59 50.37
CA ASP A 14 -16.43 -18.30 51.55
C ASP A 14 -15.94 -17.32 52.63
N LEU A 15 -15.14 -16.31 52.26
CA LEU A 15 -14.66 -15.29 53.20
C LEU A 15 -15.81 -14.45 53.78
N ARG A 16 -16.83 -14.13 52.98
CA ARG A 16 -18.05 -13.46 53.46
C ARG A 16 -18.83 -14.33 54.44
N ALA A 17 -19.03 -15.60 54.12
CA ALA A 17 -19.72 -16.54 55.00
C ALA A 17 -18.97 -16.68 56.33
N GLN A 18 -17.64 -16.78 56.27
CA GLN A 18 -16.76 -16.82 57.44
C GLN A 18 -16.83 -15.53 58.27
N LEU A 19 -16.89 -14.35 57.64
CA LEU A 19 -17.02 -13.06 58.33
C LEU A 19 -18.36 -12.96 59.08
N VAL A 20 -19.46 -13.36 58.44
CA VAL A 20 -20.80 -13.40 59.05
C VAL A 20 -20.83 -14.37 60.23
N GLY A 21 -20.19 -15.55 60.10
CA GLY A 21 -20.05 -16.51 61.19
C GLY A 21 -19.31 -15.92 62.41
N THR A 22 -18.19 -15.22 62.19
CA THR A 22 -17.46 -14.56 63.28
C THR A 22 -18.21 -13.38 63.89
N GLN A 23 -19.00 -12.64 63.10
CA GLN A 23 -19.86 -11.57 63.61
C GLN A 23 -20.96 -12.13 64.52
N ALA A 24 -21.55 -13.27 64.16
CA ALA A 24 -22.54 -13.96 65.00
C ALA A 24 -21.92 -14.43 66.33
N GLN A 25 -20.74 -15.07 66.28
CA GLN A 25 -20.01 -15.51 67.48
C GLN A 25 -19.64 -14.33 68.40
N LEU A 26 -19.21 -13.21 67.82
CA LEU A 26 -18.93 -11.99 68.59
C LEU A 26 -20.20 -11.41 69.23
N ALA A 27 -21.35 -11.46 68.54
CA ALA A 27 -22.62 -10.98 69.06
C ALA A 27 -23.11 -11.85 70.24
N GLU A 28 -22.98 -13.18 70.12
CA GLU A 28 -23.30 -14.13 71.19
C GLU A 28 -22.41 -13.91 72.41
N ALA A 29 -21.09 -13.84 72.23
CA ALA A 29 -20.15 -13.61 73.31
C ALA A 29 -20.30 -12.23 73.98
N ARG A 30 -20.78 -11.22 73.25
CA ARG A 30 -21.17 -9.90 73.83
C ARG A 30 -22.43 -9.98 74.68
N ALA A 31 -23.43 -10.75 74.26
CA ALA A 31 -24.64 -10.99 75.03
C ALA A 31 -24.33 -11.77 76.33
N ASP A 32 -23.44 -12.77 76.26
CA ASP A 32 -22.94 -13.49 77.45
C ASP A 32 -22.20 -12.55 78.40
N LEU A 33 -21.40 -11.61 77.88
CA LEU A 33 -20.75 -10.59 78.68
C LEU A 33 -21.74 -9.65 79.37
N GLU A 34 -22.80 -9.25 78.69
CA GLU A 34 -23.85 -8.41 79.27
C GLU A 34 -24.61 -9.13 80.39
N THR A 35 -24.93 -10.42 80.20
CA THR A 35 -25.60 -11.23 81.23
C THR A 35 -24.70 -11.46 82.46
N LEU A 36 -23.42 -11.74 82.27
CA LEU A 36 -22.46 -11.87 83.38
C LEU A 36 -22.25 -10.53 84.12
N ARG A 37 -22.19 -9.40 83.41
CA ARG A 37 -22.15 -8.07 84.06
C ARG A 37 -23.42 -7.79 84.85
N ALA A 38 -24.59 -8.12 84.31
CA ALA A 38 -25.85 -7.97 85.04
C ALA A 38 -25.86 -8.83 86.32
N ALA A 39 -25.39 -10.08 86.26
CA ALA A 39 -25.25 -10.95 87.42
C ALA A 39 -24.26 -10.37 88.46
N GLN A 40 -23.10 -9.87 88.02
CA GLN A 40 -22.13 -9.21 88.89
C GLN A 40 -22.74 -7.98 89.59
N THR A 41 -23.53 -7.17 88.87
CA THR A 41 -24.20 -6.00 89.45
C THR A 41 -25.23 -6.38 90.51
N ILE A 42 -25.91 -7.52 90.35
CA ILE A 42 -26.87 -8.05 91.34
C ILE A 42 -26.12 -8.51 92.58
N VAL A 43 -25.04 -9.29 92.42
CA VAL A 43 -24.19 -9.78 93.53
C VAL A 43 -23.59 -8.61 94.31
N GLU A 44 -23.00 -7.64 93.62
CA GLU A 44 -22.45 -6.43 94.25
C GLU A 44 -23.52 -5.69 95.04
N ARG A 45 -24.77 -5.61 94.55
CA ARG A 45 -25.87 -4.91 95.22
C ARG A 45 -26.43 -5.65 96.44
N THR A 46 -26.39 -6.98 96.44
CA THR A 46 -26.82 -7.81 97.59
C THR A 46 -25.82 -7.85 98.74
N ASP A 47 -24.52 -7.69 98.47
CA ASP A 47 -23.49 -7.65 99.52
C ASP A 47 -23.50 -6.36 100.37
N TRP A 48 -24.04 -5.24 99.84
CA TRP A 48 -24.13 -3.98 100.59
C TRP A 48 -25.28 -3.92 101.61
N GLU A 49 -26.32 -4.75 101.49
CA GLU A 49 -27.45 -4.75 102.45
C GLU A 49 -27.17 -5.55 103.73
N GLY A 50 -26.03 -6.26 103.81
CA GLY A 50 -25.64 -7.08 104.99
C GLY A 50 -24.33 -6.68 105.70
N ALA A 51 -23.49 -5.83 105.11
CA ALA A 51 -22.12 -5.63 105.59
C ALA A 51 -21.98 -4.43 106.56
N SER A 52 -22.47 -4.56 107.79
CA SER A 52 -21.79 -3.94 108.92
C SER A 52 -20.76 -4.92 109.49
N THR A 53 -19.47 -4.60 109.34
CA THR A 53 -18.34 -5.14 110.12
C THR A 53 -17.86 -6.59 109.89
N SER A 54 -17.46 -6.97 108.67
CA SER A 54 -16.30 -7.88 108.51
C SER A 54 -15.63 -7.71 107.15
N TRP A 55 -14.30 -7.73 107.13
CA TRP A 55 -13.50 -7.86 105.91
C TRP A 55 -13.64 -9.31 105.43
N SER A 56 -14.77 -9.61 104.78
CA SER A 56 -15.07 -10.95 104.30
C SER A 56 -14.29 -11.23 103.03
N VAL A 57 -13.65 -12.39 102.99
CA VAL A 57 -13.09 -12.97 101.77
C VAL A 57 -14.25 -13.17 100.78
N PRO A 58 -14.13 -12.74 99.51
CA PRO A 58 -15.17 -12.95 98.51
C PRO A 58 -15.55 -14.43 98.45
N ASP A 59 -16.84 -14.71 98.39
CA ASP A 59 -17.33 -16.07 98.35
C ASP A 59 -16.89 -16.75 97.02
N PRO A 60 -16.78 -18.09 96.99
CA PRO A 60 -16.30 -18.82 95.82
C PRO A 60 -17.18 -18.66 94.57
N GLU A 61 -18.46 -18.30 94.68
CA GLU A 61 -19.32 -18.03 93.52
C GLU A 61 -18.94 -16.69 92.86
N THR A 62 -18.62 -15.67 93.66
CA THR A 62 -18.14 -14.37 93.17
C THR A 62 -16.77 -14.48 92.46
N ILE A 63 -15.87 -15.34 92.96
CA ILE A 63 -14.59 -15.64 92.30
C ILE A 63 -14.82 -16.36 90.97
N SER A 64 -15.70 -17.36 90.95
CA SER A 64 -16.06 -18.11 89.72
C SER A 64 -16.70 -17.21 88.66
N LEU A 65 -17.55 -16.25 89.05
CA LEU A 65 -18.15 -15.28 88.13
C LEU A 65 -17.09 -14.34 87.52
N CYS A 66 -16.13 -13.87 88.32
CA CYS A 66 -15.02 -13.07 87.83
C CYS A 66 -14.14 -13.84 86.82
N GLU A 67 -13.87 -15.12 87.06
CA GLU A 67 -13.11 -15.97 86.13
C GLU A 67 -13.87 -16.22 84.82
N GLN A 68 -15.18 -16.43 84.88
CA GLN A 68 -16.03 -16.56 83.69
C GLN A 68 -16.11 -15.25 82.90
N LEU A 69 -16.18 -14.10 83.58
CA LEU A 69 -16.14 -12.79 82.95
C LEU A 69 -14.79 -12.54 82.26
N ALA A 70 -13.68 -12.86 82.92
CA ALA A 70 -12.35 -12.73 82.32
C ALA A 70 -12.19 -13.63 81.07
N ALA A 71 -12.70 -14.87 81.13
CA ALA A 71 -12.68 -15.80 79.99
C ALA A 71 -13.55 -15.32 78.82
N THR A 72 -14.72 -14.76 79.09
CA THR A 72 -15.62 -14.21 78.05
C THR A 72 -15.06 -12.94 77.42
N VAL A 73 -14.44 -12.04 78.19
CA VAL A 73 -13.69 -10.88 77.65
C VAL A 73 -12.58 -11.33 76.72
N ALA A 74 -11.76 -12.31 77.14
CA ALA A 74 -10.68 -12.83 76.31
C ALA A 74 -11.19 -13.40 74.97
N ARG A 75 -12.30 -14.16 75.00
CA ARG A 75 -12.94 -14.69 73.77
C ARG A 75 -13.49 -13.59 72.87
N VAL A 76 -14.10 -12.54 73.43
CA VAL A 76 -14.59 -11.41 72.63
C VAL A 76 -13.44 -10.64 71.99
N GLU A 77 -12.33 -10.43 72.70
CA GLU A 77 -11.16 -9.79 72.13
C GLU A 77 -10.50 -10.63 71.03
N GLU A 78 -10.42 -11.95 71.21
CA GLU A 78 -9.94 -12.88 70.19
C GLU A 78 -10.83 -12.86 68.94
N ALA A 79 -12.16 -12.98 69.12
CA ALA A 79 -13.12 -12.87 68.03
C ALA A 79 -13.04 -11.51 67.32
N GLN A 80 -12.80 -10.42 68.05
CA GLN A 80 -12.63 -9.08 67.47
C GLN A 80 -11.34 -8.98 66.63
N ARG A 81 -10.23 -9.59 67.05
CA ARG A 81 -8.98 -9.66 66.28
C ARG A 81 -9.15 -10.49 65.01
N ASP A 82 -9.83 -11.62 65.10
CA ASP A 82 -10.14 -12.47 63.95
C ASP A 82 -11.00 -11.74 62.92
N LEU A 83 -12.01 -11.00 63.38
CA LEU A 83 -12.89 -10.21 62.52
C LEU A 83 -12.13 -9.08 61.81
N SER A 84 -11.23 -8.41 62.52
CA SER A 84 -10.35 -7.40 61.93
C SER A 84 -9.45 -7.99 60.85
N THR A 85 -8.91 -9.19 61.07
CA THR A 85 -8.02 -9.88 60.13
C THR A 85 -8.79 -10.28 58.86
N ARG A 86 -9.95 -10.95 59.02
CA ARG A 86 -10.82 -11.36 57.90
C ARG A 86 -11.36 -10.17 57.11
N SER A 87 -11.69 -9.07 57.79
CA SER A 87 -12.10 -7.84 57.12
C SER A 87 -10.96 -7.24 56.28
N GLY A 88 -9.71 -7.32 56.74
CA GLY A 88 -8.54 -6.90 55.99
C GLY A 88 -8.30 -7.77 54.75
N GLU A 89 -8.37 -9.09 54.89
CA GLU A 89 -8.22 -10.04 53.78
C GLU A 89 -9.28 -9.83 52.69
N LEU A 90 -10.54 -9.57 53.09
CA LEU A 90 -11.62 -9.26 52.15
C LEU A 90 -11.38 -7.95 51.41
N GLN A 91 -10.91 -6.91 52.10
CA GLN A 91 -10.58 -5.62 51.50
C GLN A 91 -9.46 -5.78 50.46
N ASP A 92 -8.39 -6.49 50.79
CA ASP A 92 -7.27 -6.77 49.90
C ASP A 92 -7.71 -7.56 48.67
N ALA A 93 -8.57 -8.57 48.86
CA ALA A 93 -9.13 -9.36 47.76
C ALA A 93 -9.97 -8.50 46.79
N LEU A 94 -10.79 -7.59 47.32
CA LEU A 94 -11.61 -6.68 46.53
C LEU A 94 -10.75 -5.68 45.73
N THR A 95 -9.69 -5.15 46.34
CA THR A 95 -8.78 -4.20 45.70
C THR A 95 -8.04 -4.85 44.52
N ARG A 96 -7.58 -6.10 44.68
CA ARG A 96 -6.99 -6.87 43.57
C ARG A 96 -8.00 -7.16 42.46
N GLU A 97 -9.29 -7.34 42.78
CA GLU A 97 -10.34 -7.51 41.76
C GLU A 97 -10.51 -6.25 40.92
N THR A 98 -10.53 -5.08 41.56
CA THR A 98 -10.65 -3.81 40.84
C THR A 98 -9.45 -3.55 39.95
N ASP A 99 -8.23 -3.85 40.42
CA ASP A 99 -7.00 -3.68 39.65
C ASP A 99 -6.98 -4.61 38.43
N THR A 100 -7.24 -5.90 38.63
CA THR A 100 -7.28 -6.89 37.52
C THR A 100 -8.39 -6.58 36.51
N ARG A 101 -9.50 -5.98 36.95
CA ARG A 101 -10.57 -5.53 36.05
C ARG A 101 -10.15 -4.31 35.23
N ALA A 102 -9.43 -3.37 35.83
CA ALA A 102 -8.88 -2.21 35.14
C ALA A 102 -7.86 -2.63 34.07
N GLU A 103 -6.95 -3.54 34.40
CA GLU A 103 -5.99 -4.14 33.47
C GLU A 103 -6.69 -4.84 32.30
N LEU A 104 -7.76 -5.59 32.57
CA LEU A 104 -8.53 -6.27 31.53
C LEU A 104 -9.22 -5.29 30.57
N THR A 105 -9.77 -4.18 31.10
CA THR A 105 -10.35 -3.14 30.25
C THR A 105 -9.29 -2.45 29.38
N GLU A 106 -8.12 -2.16 29.93
CA GLU A 106 -7.02 -1.56 29.18
C GLU A 106 -6.53 -2.52 28.08
N ALA A 107 -6.28 -3.78 28.41
CA ALA A 107 -5.88 -4.80 27.43
C ALA A 107 -6.94 -5.00 26.33
N SER A 108 -8.24 -4.93 26.69
CA SER A 108 -9.33 -5.01 25.72
C SER A 108 -9.34 -3.81 24.77
N GLN A 109 -9.03 -2.62 25.26
CA GLN A 109 -8.96 -1.41 24.45
C GLN A 109 -7.74 -1.44 23.51
N GLN A 110 -6.58 -1.89 24.01
CA GLN A 110 -5.39 -2.11 23.18
C GLN A 110 -5.65 -3.16 22.08
N LEU A 111 -6.36 -4.24 22.39
CA LEU A 111 -6.75 -5.24 21.38
C LEU A 111 -7.72 -4.67 20.33
N SER A 112 -8.64 -3.80 20.74
CA SER A 112 -9.53 -3.11 19.80
C SER A 112 -8.76 -2.20 18.84
N GLU A 113 -7.79 -1.46 19.35
CA GLU A 113 -6.91 -0.58 18.57
C GLU A 113 -6.02 -1.37 17.61
N LEU A 114 -5.42 -2.47 18.07
CA LEU A 114 -4.64 -3.35 17.17
C LEU A 114 -5.52 -3.95 16.07
N ARG A 115 -6.78 -4.31 16.38
CA ARG A 115 -7.72 -4.80 15.37
C ARG A 115 -8.10 -3.74 14.35
N SER A 116 -8.30 -2.48 14.76
CA SER A 116 -8.59 -1.40 13.82
C SER A 116 -7.41 -1.17 12.88
N GLN A 117 -6.17 -1.15 13.41
CA GLN A 117 -4.95 -1.01 12.63
C GLN A 117 -4.74 -2.15 11.64
N VAL A 118 -4.96 -3.40 12.06
CA VAL A 118 -4.89 -4.57 11.16
C VAL A 118 -5.96 -4.47 10.07
N THR A 119 -7.19 -4.11 10.43
CA THR A 119 -8.28 -3.97 9.44
C THR A 119 -7.97 -2.87 8.43
N GLN A 120 -7.40 -1.75 8.88
CA GLN A 120 -6.98 -0.67 8.00
C GLN A 120 -5.84 -1.13 7.07
N ARG A 121 -4.85 -1.85 7.62
CA ARG A 121 -3.78 -2.46 6.82
C ARG A 121 -4.30 -3.46 5.79
N ASP A 122 -5.29 -4.28 6.13
CA ASP A 122 -5.91 -5.23 5.21
C ASP A 122 -6.68 -4.53 4.08
N LEU A 123 -7.14 -3.29 4.28
CA LEU A 123 -7.76 -2.46 3.24
C LEU A 123 -6.73 -1.73 2.36
N ASP A 124 -5.63 -1.27 2.96
CA ASP A 124 -4.59 -0.50 2.27
C ASP A 124 -3.70 -1.40 1.39
N LEU A 125 -3.32 -2.59 1.88
CA LEU A 125 -2.39 -3.49 1.19
C LEU A 125 -2.86 -3.88 -0.23
N PRO A 126 -4.12 -4.28 -0.47
CA PRO A 126 -4.60 -4.61 -1.80
C PRO A 126 -4.56 -3.42 -2.76
N ARG A 127 -4.76 -2.20 -2.24
CA ARG A 127 -4.70 -0.97 -3.03
C ARG A 127 -3.26 -0.69 -3.46
N GLU A 128 -2.30 -0.73 -2.53
CA GLU A 128 -0.88 -0.54 -2.83
C GLU A 128 -0.37 -1.59 -3.84
N VAL A 129 -0.75 -2.85 -3.66
CA VAL A 129 -0.42 -3.94 -4.58
C VAL A 129 -1.05 -3.69 -5.96
N GLY A 130 -2.30 -3.26 -6.01
CA GLY A 130 -2.98 -2.92 -7.27
C GLY A 130 -2.32 -1.76 -8.02
N GLU A 131 -1.93 -0.69 -7.30
CA GLU A 131 -1.22 0.46 -7.86
C GLU A 131 0.15 0.05 -8.43
N LEU A 132 0.91 -0.78 -7.70
CA LEU A 132 2.19 -1.33 -8.16
C LEU A 132 2.03 -2.23 -9.39
N GLN A 133 1.03 -3.12 -9.38
CA GLN A 133 0.76 -4.02 -10.50
C GLN A 133 0.37 -3.25 -11.77
N MET A 134 -0.45 -2.19 -11.62
CA MET A 134 -0.81 -1.31 -12.73
C MET A 134 0.43 -0.59 -13.30
N ARG A 135 1.26 0.00 -12.44
CA ARG A 135 2.48 0.69 -12.88
C ARG A 135 3.43 -0.25 -13.62
N LEU A 136 3.70 -1.43 -13.06
CA LEU A 136 4.54 -2.44 -13.69
C LEU A 136 3.98 -2.86 -15.06
N SER A 137 2.66 -3.02 -15.18
CA SER A 137 2.03 -3.39 -16.44
C SER A 137 2.18 -2.31 -17.52
N LEU A 138 2.13 -1.03 -17.12
CA LEU A 138 2.37 0.10 -18.03
C LEU A 138 3.83 0.15 -18.48
N GLU A 139 4.77 0.07 -17.54
CA GLU A 139 6.21 0.09 -17.84
C GLU A 139 6.62 -1.08 -18.74
N LEU A 140 6.08 -2.27 -18.51
CA LEU A 140 6.32 -3.43 -19.37
C LEU A 140 5.77 -3.20 -20.79
N ARG A 141 4.56 -2.66 -20.91
CA ARG A 141 3.96 -2.34 -22.22
C ARG A 141 4.78 -1.28 -22.96
N ASP A 142 5.31 -0.29 -22.26
CA ASP A 142 6.16 0.75 -22.86
C ASP A 142 7.49 0.15 -23.31
N CYS A 143 8.12 -0.69 -22.49
CA CYS A 143 9.33 -1.44 -22.86
C CYS A 143 9.10 -2.33 -24.09
N GLU A 144 7.98 -3.04 -24.17
CA GLU A 144 7.60 -3.87 -25.33
C GLU A 144 7.45 -3.03 -26.59
N GLN A 145 6.83 -1.84 -26.49
CA GLN A 145 6.68 -0.93 -27.63
C GLN A 145 8.02 -0.37 -28.08
N GLU A 146 8.89 0.02 -27.16
CA GLU A 146 10.24 0.48 -27.48
C GLU A 146 11.04 -0.63 -28.15
N TRP A 147 11.01 -1.84 -27.60
CA TRP A 147 11.67 -2.99 -28.20
C TRP A 147 11.18 -3.25 -29.64
N ALA A 148 9.87 -3.19 -29.88
CA ALA A 148 9.30 -3.32 -31.22
C ALA A 148 9.80 -2.22 -32.18
N ARG A 149 10.00 -0.99 -31.69
CA ARG A 149 10.60 0.10 -32.49
C ARG A 149 12.06 -0.20 -32.81
N TRP A 150 12.84 -0.62 -31.82
CA TRP A 150 14.26 -1.00 -31.97
C TRP A 150 14.45 -2.18 -32.92
N GLU A 151 13.50 -3.14 -32.97
CA GLU A 151 13.56 -4.23 -33.95
C GLU A 151 13.16 -3.81 -35.37
N ALA A 152 12.22 -2.85 -35.50
CA ALA A 152 11.70 -2.45 -36.81
C ALA A 152 12.70 -1.60 -37.60
N GLU A 153 13.51 -0.78 -36.94
CA GLU A 153 14.43 0.15 -37.60
C GLU A 153 15.57 -0.55 -38.37
N PRO A 154 16.29 -1.54 -37.81
CA PRO A 154 17.29 -2.31 -38.54
C PRO A 154 16.70 -3.07 -39.72
N ARG A 155 15.47 -3.60 -39.59
CA ARG A 155 14.80 -4.32 -40.69
C ARG A 155 14.56 -3.40 -41.88
N LYS A 156 14.10 -2.16 -41.64
CA LYS A 156 13.95 -1.16 -42.70
C LYS A 156 15.27 -0.84 -43.39
N LEU A 157 16.35 -0.70 -42.62
CA LEU A 157 17.68 -0.46 -43.19
C LEU A 157 18.16 -1.62 -44.07
N VAL A 158 17.92 -2.86 -43.65
CA VAL A 158 18.24 -4.06 -44.46
C VAL A 158 17.40 -4.10 -45.73
N GLU A 159 16.09 -3.84 -45.65
CA GLU A 159 15.20 -3.77 -46.81
C GLU A 159 15.63 -2.68 -47.81
N GLU A 160 16.03 -1.50 -47.32
CA GLU A 160 16.57 -0.41 -48.15
C GLU A 160 17.91 -0.79 -48.79
N GLN A 161 18.81 -1.44 -48.05
CA GLN A 161 20.07 -1.94 -48.56
C GLN A 161 19.86 -2.95 -49.69
N ASP A 162 18.97 -3.93 -49.48
CA ASP A 162 18.63 -4.94 -50.49
C ASP A 162 18.03 -4.31 -51.74
N ARG A 163 17.13 -3.32 -51.57
CA ARG A 163 16.55 -2.56 -52.68
C ARG A 163 17.63 -1.84 -53.48
N LEU A 164 18.57 -1.17 -52.81
CA LEU A 164 19.67 -0.47 -53.49
C LEU A 164 20.60 -1.46 -54.22
N MET A 165 20.91 -2.60 -53.62
CA MET A 165 21.68 -3.65 -54.29
C MET A 165 20.97 -4.17 -55.53
N GLN A 166 19.67 -4.41 -55.48
CA GLN A 166 18.89 -4.83 -56.64
C GLN A 166 18.93 -3.77 -57.75
N GLN A 167 18.81 -2.49 -57.41
CA GLN A 167 18.93 -1.39 -58.38
C GLN A 167 20.32 -1.34 -59.03
N MET A 168 21.39 -1.51 -58.25
CA MET A 168 22.75 -1.57 -58.77
C MET A 168 22.97 -2.77 -59.69
N VAL A 169 22.43 -3.94 -59.34
CA VAL A 169 22.50 -5.15 -60.18
C VAL A 169 21.76 -4.91 -61.51
N GLN A 170 20.58 -4.30 -61.47
CA GLN A 170 19.81 -3.93 -62.67
C GLN A 170 20.56 -2.91 -63.54
N ALA A 171 21.13 -1.86 -62.93
CA ALA A 171 21.94 -0.86 -63.62
C ALA A 171 23.20 -1.47 -64.25
N ARG A 172 23.85 -2.41 -63.57
CA ARG A 172 24.98 -3.14 -64.14
C ARG A 172 24.55 -4.01 -65.33
N ALA A 173 23.41 -4.69 -65.23
CA ALA A 173 22.88 -5.50 -66.32
C ALA A 173 22.52 -4.66 -67.55
N SER A 174 21.94 -3.47 -67.36
CA SER A 174 21.65 -2.55 -68.46
C SER A 174 22.93 -2.03 -69.11
N LEU A 175 23.95 -1.65 -68.33
CA LEU A 175 25.26 -1.23 -68.85
C LEU A 175 25.95 -2.32 -69.66
N ILE A 176 25.95 -3.57 -69.19
CA ILE A 176 26.51 -4.72 -69.95
C ILE A 176 25.78 -4.89 -71.28
N THR A 177 24.46 -4.72 -71.28
CA THR A 177 23.63 -4.82 -72.49
C THR A 177 23.95 -3.69 -73.47
N SER A 178 24.08 -2.45 -72.98
CA SER A 178 24.48 -1.30 -73.79
C SER A 178 25.89 -1.46 -74.37
N ASP A 179 26.87 -1.94 -73.61
CA ASP A 179 28.23 -2.21 -74.10
C ASP A 179 28.23 -3.24 -75.24
N ARG A 180 27.45 -4.32 -75.10
CA ARG A 180 27.28 -5.32 -76.18
C ARG A 180 26.64 -4.71 -77.42
N MET A 181 25.64 -3.84 -77.27
CA MET A 181 25.00 -3.15 -78.40
C MET A 181 25.97 -2.20 -79.10
N LEU A 182 26.79 -1.46 -78.35
CA LEU A 182 27.82 -0.57 -78.89
C LEU A 182 28.89 -1.35 -79.67
N LYS A 183 29.43 -2.43 -79.11
CA LYS A 183 30.38 -3.31 -79.82
C LYS A 183 29.78 -3.87 -81.11
N ALA A 184 28.54 -4.35 -81.06
CA ALA A 184 27.85 -4.84 -82.25
C ALA A 184 27.57 -3.74 -83.30
N ALA A 185 27.39 -2.49 -82.87
CA ALA A 185 27.27 -1.34 -83.77
C ALA A 185 28.62 -0.99 -84.40
N GLU A 186 29.69 -0.98 -83.61
CA GLU A 186 31.06 -0.75 -84.08
C GLU A 186 31.49 -1.81 -85.10
N ASP A 187 31.26 -3.10 -84.83
CA ASP A 187 31.55 -4.19 -85.76
C ASP A 187 30.78 -4.06 -87.08
N ARG A 188 29.53 -3.57 -87.03
CA ARG A 188 28.73 -3.31 -88.23
C ARG A 188 29.30 -2.14 -89.02
N TYR A 189 29.72 -1.08 -88.34
CA TYR A 189 30.36 0.07 -88.96
C TYR A 189 31.67 -0.34 -89.65
N GLN A 190 32.57 -1.05 -88.95
CA GLN A 190 33.85 -1.48 -89.52
C GLN A 190 33.65 -2.38 -90.74
N ARG A 191 32.77 -3.38 -90.66
CA ARG A 191 32.42 -4.24 -91.82
C ARG A 191 31.81 -3.46 -92.98
N GLY A 192 31.01 -2.43 -92.70
CA GLY A 192 30.47 -1.56 -93.73
C GLY A 192 31.56 -0.72 -94.40
N ARG A 193 32.47 -0.17 -93.59
CA ARG A 193 33.62 0.63 -94.04
C ARG A 193 34.59 -0.18 -94.89
N GLU A 194 34.90 -1.42 -94.50
CA GLU A 194 35.72 -2.33 -95.28
C GLU A 194 35.09 -2.68 -96.63
N ARG A 195 33.78 -2.99 -96.65
CA ARG A 195 33.04 -3.22 -97.90
C ARG A 195 33.08 -1.99 -98.81
N ALA A 196 32.87 -0.80 -98.27
CA ALA A 196 32.93 0.45 -99.03
C ALA A 196 34.34 0.71 -99.61
N ARG A 197 35.41 0.37 -98.87
CA ARG A 197 36.78 0.44 -99.39
C ARG A 197 37.02 -0.56 -100.52
N GLN A 198 36.57 -1.81 -100.38
CA GLN A 198 36.71 -2.83 -101.42
C GLN A 198 35.98 -2.46 -102.72
N GLN A 199 34.90 -1.67 -102.63
CA GLN A 199 34.10 -1.21 -103.77
C GLN A 199 34.53 0.17 -104.32
N GLY A 200 35.58 0.80 -103.78
CA GLY A 200 36.03 2.13 -104.21
C GLY A 200 35.10 3.29 -103.82
N GLN A 201 34.16 3.07 -102.89
CA GLN A 201 33.11 4.03 -102.49
C GLN A 201 33.30 4.60 -101.07
N GLY A 202 34.55 4.66 -100.60
CA GLY A 202 34.87 5.02 -99.21
C GLY A 202 34.31 6.37 -98.74
N SER A 203 34.21 7.37 -99.63
CA SER A 203 33.72 8.73 -99.30
C SER A 203 32.21 8.78 -99.05
N ILE A 204 31.42 8.01 -99.81
CA ILE A 204 29.95 8.04 -99.75
C ILE A 204 29.45 7.31 -98.49
N PHE A 205 30.15 6.24 -98.09
CA PHE A 205 29.80 5.47 -96.89
C PHE A 205 29.96 6.28 -95.59
N THR A 206 30.99 7.12 -95.49
CA THR A 206 31.21 7.96 -94.31
C THR A 206 30.13 9.03 -94.14
N GLU A 207 29.67 9.66 -95.22
CA GLU A 207 28.60 10.68 -95.17
C GLU A 207 27.25 10.08 -94.81
N SER A 208 26.91 8.93 -95.40
CA SER A 208 25.71 8.14 -95.07
C SER A 208 25.71 7.72 -93.59
N PHE A 209 26.84 7.25 -93.06
CA PHE A 209 26.92 6.83 -91.67
C PHE A 209 26.78 8.01 -90.70
N ILE A 210 27.41 9.15 -90.98
CA ILE A 210 27.27 10.36 -90.16
C ILE A 210 25.80 10.82 -90.11
N ALA A 211 25.12 10.87 -91.27
CA ALA A 211 23.70 11.26 -91.32
C ALA A 211 22.81 10.32 -90.50
N THR A 212 23.06 9.02 -90.57
CA THR A 212 22.28 8.01 -89.83
C THR A 212 22.58 8.04 -88.32
N SER A 213 23.85 8.27 -87.95
CA SER A 213 24.29 8.42 -86.56
C SER A 213 23.67 9.66 -85.90
N SER A 214 23.66 10.81 -86.59
CA SER A 214 23.03 12.04 -86.10
C SER A 214 21.51 11.94 -85.95
N GLN A 215 20.86 11.05 -86.70
CA GLN A 215 19.43 10.75 -86.53
C GLN A 215 19.18 9.84 -85.33
N TYR A 216 20.06 8.85 -85.10
CA TYR A 216 20.00 8.01 -83.91
C TYR A 216 20.23 8.80 -82.62
N GLU A 217 21.21 9.71 -82.59
CA GLU A 217 21.45 10.58 -81.43
C GLU A 217 20.25 11.46 -81.09
N ARG A 218 19.55 12.02 -82.10
CA ARG A 218 18.30 12.75 -81.89
C ARG A 218 17.21 11.87 -81.28
N ASN A 219 17.01 10.67 -81.80
CA ASN A 219 16.01 9.74 -81.27
C ASN A 219 16.31 9.30 -79.83
N VAL A 220 17.60 9.11 -79.48
CA VAL A 220 18.01 8.77 -78.11
C VAL A 220 17.80 9.95 -77.15
N GLN A 221 18.09 11.18 -77.58
CA GLN A 221 17.84 12.38 -76.78
C GLN A 221 16.34 12.62 -76.54
N GLU A 222 15.50 12.40 -77.56
CA GLU A 222 14.04 12.48 -77.42
C GLU A 222 13.50 11.40 -76.46
N ALA A 223 14.00 10.17 -76.54
CA ALA A 223 13.62 9.10 -75.62
C ALA A 223 14.08 9.38 -74.17
N ALA A 224 15.28 9.92 -73.99
CA ALA A 224 15.80 10.31 -72.67
C ALA A 224 15.02 11.48 -72.06
N ALA A 225 14.54 12.42 -72.88
CA ALA A 225 13.66 13.51 -72.44
C ALA A 225 12.29 12.99 -72.00
N ALA A 226 11.70 12.04 -72.74
CA ALA A 226 10.42 11.43 -72.39
C ALA A 226 10.47 10.68 -71.05
N GLN A 227 11.55 9.96 -70.75
CA GLN A 227 11.70 9.24 -69.47
C GLN A 227 11.81 10.19 -68.27
N ARG A 228 12.51 11.33 -68.40
CA ARG A 228 12.58 12.35 -67.34
C ARG A 228 11.23 12.99 -67.04
N SER A 229 10.39 13.19 -68.07
CA SER A 229 9.03 13.70 -67.90
C SER A 229 8.11 12.71 -67.16
N THR A 230 8.27 11.40 -67.38
CA THR A 230 7.49 10.38 -66.65
C THR A 230 7.94 10.17 -65.21
N SER A 231 9.24 10.35 -64.92
CA SER A 231 9.79 10.30 -63.56
C SER A 231 9.33 11.49 -62.70
N SER A 232 9.06 12.66 -63.30
CA SER A 232 8.56 13.84 -62.58
C SER A 232 7.09 13.70 -62.15
N HIS A 233 6.30 12.81 -62.77
CA HIS A 233 4.90 12.59 -62.40
C HIS A 233 4.68 11.50 -61.34
N ALA A 234 5.68 10.66 -61.06
CA ALA A 234 5.59 9.63 -60.02
C ALA A 234 5.81 10.17 -58.58
N SER A 235 6.14 11.45 -58.43
CA SER A 235 6.29 12.15 -57.13
C SER A 235 5.08 13.03 -56.79
N MET A 236 3.87 12.63 -57.18
CA MET A 236 2.63 13.14 -56.60
C MET A 236 2.23 12.21 -55.45
N ARG A 237 2.64 12.60 -54.24
CA ARG A 237 2.17 12.05 -52.96
C ARG A 237 0.63 12.05 -52.95
N PRO A 238 -0.07 10.95 -52.61
CA PRO A 238 -1.52 10.99 -52.50
C PRO A 238 -1.90 12.01 -51.40
N PRO A 239 -2.96 12.81 -51.59
CA PRO A 239 -3.46 13.66 -50.52
C PRO A 239 -3.94 12.79 -49.35
N ALA A 240 -3.55 13.15 -48.13
CA ALA A 240 -3.99 12.48 -46.92
C ALA A 240 -5.52 12.43 -46.84
N PRO A 241 -6.12 11.34 -46.31
CA PRO A 241 -7.55 11.30 -46.05
C PRO A 241 -7.90 12.41 -45.05
N ARG A 242 -8.84 13.27 -45.44
CA ARG A 242 -9.47 14.26 -44.57
C ARG A 242 -10.17 13.49 -43.45
N LEU A 243 -9.71 13.71 -42.22
CA LEU A 243 -10.48 13.44 -41.01
C LEU A 243 -11.81 14.17 -41.15
N ALA A 244 -12.90 13.39 -41.15
CA ALA A 244 -14.24 13.91 -40.95
C ALA A 244 -14.31 14.45 -39.52
N ALA A 245 -14.45 15.77 -39.40
CA ALA A 245 -14.88 16.41 -38.18
C ALA A 245 -16.38 16.21 -38.02
N ASP A 246 -16.78 15.81 -36.81
CA ASP A 246 -18.13 15.90 -36.27
C ASP A 246 -18.74 17.29 -36.49
N PRO A 247 -20.03 17.41 -36.82
CA PRO A 247 -20.71 18.70 -36.86
C PRO A 247 -21.33 19.01 -35.49
N GLY A 248 -20.96 20.14 -34.88
CA GLY A 248 -21.56 20.54 -33.62
C GLY A 248 -21.06 21.85 -33.04
N GLU A 249 -20.93 22.91 -33.84
CA GLU A 249 -20.95 24.27 -33.30
C GLU A 249 -22.38 24.84 -33.40
N ALA A 250 -22.97 25.13 -32.24
CA ALA A 250 -24.01 26.12 -32.09
C ALA A 250 -23.52 27.12 -31.02
N GLU A 251 -23.18 28.31 -31.50
CA GLU A 251 -23.43 29.64 -30.93
C GLU A 251 -23.47 29.80 -29.40
N SER A 252 -22.58 30.64 -28.85
CA SER A 252 -23.01 31.89 -28.20
C SER A 252 -21.81 32.75 -27.75
N SER A 253 -21.63 33.85 -28.48
CA SER A 253 -21.47 35.24 -28.04
C SER A 253 -20.94 35.60 -26.64
N HIS A 254 -20.10 36.65 -26.67
CA HIS A 254 -19.86 37.69 -25.64
C HIS A 254 -19.09 37.27 -24.38
N GLN A 255 -18.32 38.11 -23.69
CA GLN A 255 -17.63 39.39 -23.88
C GLN A 255 -16.89 39.58 -22.52
N GLN A 256 -15.84 40.42 -22.49
CA GLN A 256 -15.28 41.09 -21.29
C GLN A 256 -14.12 40.43 -20.51
N ARG A 257 -12.97 41.13 -20.58
CA ARG A 257 -11.95 41.33 -19.52
C ARG A 257 -12.59 41.81 -18.21
N PRO A 258 -12.00 41.58 -17.01
CA PRO A 258 -10.83 42.34 -16.46
C PRO A 258 -9.75 41.41 -15.86
N ALA A 259 -8.45 41.76 -15.78
CA ALA A 259 -7.75 42.73 -14.94
C ALA A 259 -7.79 42.43 -13.42
N GLU A 260 -6.58 42.12 -12.90
CA GLU A 260 -6.01 42.37 -11.56
C GLU A 260 -6.69 41.84 -10.28
N GLY A 261 -5.86 41.23 -9.42
CA GLY A 261 -5.96 41.37 -7.97
C GLY A 261 -6.02 40.09 -7.15
N GLY A 262 -5.05 39.92 -6.25
CA GLY A 262 -5.07 38.98 -5.12
C GLY A 262 -4.14 37.78 -5.31
N GLY A 263 -3.30 37.41 -4.36
CA GLY A 263 -3.12 37.86 -2.98
C GLY A 263 -2.10 36.94 -2.32
N GLU A 264 -1.49 37.45 -1.25
CA GLU A 264 -0.64 36.76 -0.27
C GLU A 264 -0.94 35.28 -0.05
N SER A 265 0.13 34.50 0.10
CA SER A 265 0.18 33.43 1.10
C SER A 265 1.63 33.15 1.48
N ASP A 266 1.89 33.36 2.77
CA ASP A 266 3.09 33.10 3.54
C ASP A 266 3.67 31.67 3.38
N GLN A 267 4.99 31.57 3.43
CA GLN A 267 5.70 30.37 3.89
C GLN A 267 6.83 30.80 4.85
N PRO A 268 6.88 30.29 6.09
CA PRO A 268 8.07 30.39 6.91
C PRO A 268 8.84 29.06 7.04
N ALA A 269 10.09 29.23 7.47
CA ALA A 269 10.95 28.28 8.18
C ALA A 269 11.78 27.28 7.35
N GLU A 270 12.95 27.73 6.89
CA GLU A 270 14.15 26.88 6.89
C GLU A 270 14.92 27.11 8.19
N GLY A 271 14.87 26.09 9.06
CA GLY A 271 15.72 25.95 10.23
C GLY A 271 16.32 24.54 10.21
N GLY A 272 17.63 24.47 9.97
CA GLY A 272 18.49 23.29 10.12
C GLY A 272 19.91 23.77 9.85
N GLY A 273 20.86 23.82 10.79
CA GLY A 273 20.97 23.08 12.04
C GLY A 273 21.70 21.76 11.78
N GLU A 274 22.92 21.83 11.27
CA GLU A 274 23.84 20.68 11.22
C GLU A 274 24.85 20.79 12.36
N CYS A 275 24.92 19.70 13.13
CA CYS A 275 26.01 19.35 14.03
C CYS A 275 27.19 18.78 13.24
#